data_AF-A0A377GJ20-F1
#
_entry.id   AF-A0A377GJ20-F1
#
_cell.length_a   1.000
_cell.length_b   1.000
_cell.length_c   1.000
_cell.angle_alpha   90.00
_cell.angle_beta   90.00
_cell.angle_gamma   90.00
#
_symmetry.space_group_name_H-M   'P 1'
#
loop_
_entity.id
_entity.type
_entity.pdbx_description
1 polymer ?
#
loop_
_entity_poly.entity_id
_entity_poly.type
_entity_poly.pdbx_seq_one_letter_code
_entity_poly.pdbx_strand_id
1 'polypeptide(L)'
;MIYLTIPSGMVFKKVAVQTNNSSEAEQISDCFVNPEEGTVIELQNLVKEALRSNSGRKNCISLKDITIYLNKPPATSELFLAYTPNHNGKHPTEIEPKVITGREAQKYDPKQHTSYGSFWYQQIHLSADKQLEIEEKMSEQKANRRHIGDSPMST
;
A
#
# COMPACT_ATOMS: atom_id res chain seq x y z
N MET A 1 -8.73 0.47 0.70
CA MET A 1 -8.16 0.20 2.04
C MET A 1 -7.22 1.34 2.37
N ILE A 2 -7.31 1.87 3.58
CA ILE A 2 -6.46 2.94 4.12
C ILE A 2 -5.75 2.42 5.38
N TYR A 3 -4.72 3.11 5.82
CA TYR A 3 -3.94 2.75 6.99
C TYR A 3 -3.90 3.92 7.95
N LEU A 4 -4.26 3.68 9.19
CA LEU A 4 -4.34 4.69 10.25
C LEU A 4 -3.24 4.41 11.26
N THR A 5 -2.49 5.43 11.68
CA THR A 5 -1.65 5.29 12.88
C THR A 5 -2.54 5.12 14.10
N ILE A 6 -2.15 4.24 15.01
CA ILE A 6 -2.86 4.04 16.26
C ILE A 6 -2.26 5.00 17.29
N PRO A 7 -3.05 5.92 17.90
CA PRO A 7 -2.56 6.78 18.96
C PRO A 7 -2.04 5.98 20.15
N SER A 8 -1.08 6.53 20.89
CA SER A 8 -0.47 5.85 22.03
C SER A 8 -1.52 5.46 23.08
N GLY A 9 -1.47 4.21 23.53
CA GLY A 9 -2.39 3.68 24.55
C GLY A 9 -3.82 3.40 24.06
N MET A 10 -4.14 3.65 22.79
CA MET A 10 -5.48 3.44 22.25
C MET A 10 -5.64 2.08 21.58
N VAL A 11 -6.84 1.52 21.67
CA VAL A 11 -7.22 0.26 21.02
C VAL A 11 -8.47 0.47 20.17
N PHE A 12 -8.50 -0.18 19.00
CA PHE A 12 -9.68 -0.17 18.14
C PHE A 12 -10.81 -1.01 18.77
N LYS A 13 -12.01 -0.42 18.89
CA LYS A 13 -13.24 -1.12 19.31
C LYS A 13 -14.45 -0.58 18.56
N LYS A 14 -15.40 -1.47 18.27
CA LYS A 14 -16.74 -1.08 17.82
C LYS A 14 -17.59 -0.74 19.04
N VAL A 15 -18.11 0.48 19.10
CA VAL A 15 -18.86 0.99 20.26
C VAL A 15 -20.20 1.51 19.77
N ALA A 16 -21.27 1.21 20.51
CA ALA A 16 -22.56 1.85 20.31
C ALA A 16 -22.50 3.29 20.85
N VAL A 17 -22.55 4.28 19.96
CA VAL A 17 -22.49 5.69 20.34
C VAL A 17 -23.91 6.27 20.25
N GLN A 18 -24.34 6.98 21.29
CA GLN A 18 -25.60 7.73 21.26
C GLN A 18 -25.37 9.06 20.55
N THR A 19 -26.08 9.28 19.46
CA THR A 19 -26.05 10.54 18.73
C THR A 19 -26.83 11.60 19.50
N ASN A 20 -26.20 12.75 19.78
CA ASN A 20 -26.76 13.84 20.62
C ASN A 20 -28.04 14.51 20.08
N ASN A 21 -28.53 14.10 18.90
CA ASN A 21 -29.73 14.65 18.28
C ASN A 21 -30.87 13.63 18.43
N SER A 22 -31.50 13.65 19.60
CA SER A 22 -32.85 13.17 19.92
C SER A 22 -33.48 12.12 18.96
N SER A 23 -33.59 10.89 19.47
CA SER A 23 -34.58 9.87 19.08
C SER A 23 -34.21 8.85 17.99
N GLU A 24 -32.93 8.62 17.68
CA GLU A 24 -32.55 7.51 16.80
C GLU A 24 -31.66 6.47 17.51
N ALA A 25 -31.85 5.21 17.10
CA ALA A 25 -31.30 4.00 17.68
C ALA A 25 -29.77 4.05 17.87
N GLU A 26 -29.28 3.26 18.85
CA GLU A 26 -27.85 3.04 19.10
C GLU A 26 -27.12 2.69 17.79
N GLN A 27 -26.34 3.64 17.27
CA GLN A 27 -25.58 3.42 16.05
C GLN A 27 -24.18 2.94 16.41
N ILE A 28 -23.86 1.73 15.99
CA ILE A 28 -22.51 1.16 16.12
C ILE A 28 -21.56 2.05 15.34
N SER A 29 -20.47 2.47 15.96
CA SER A 29 -19.40 3.28 15.38
C SER A 29 -18.05 2.63 15.64
N ASP A 30 -17.07 2.97 14.80
CA ASP A 30 -15.71 2.42 14.86
C ASP A 30 -14.87 3.44 15.63
N CYS A 31 -14.31 3.05 16.78
CA CYS A 31 -13.66 4.00 17.68
C CYS A 31 -12.27 3.54 18.09
N PHE A 32 -11.36 4.50 18.30
CA PHE A 32 -10.20 4.30 19.15
C PHE A 32 -10.58 4.65 20.58
N VAL A 33 -10.38 3.69 21.50
CA VAL A 33 -10.71 3.85 22.92
C VAL A 33 -9.42 3.73 23.72
N ASN A 34 -9.16 4.72 24.57
CA ASN A 34 -8.15 4.61 25.61
C ASN A 34 -8.79 3.93 26.84
N PRO A 35 -8.34 2.72 27.24
CA PRO A 35 -8.88 2.04 28.42
C PRO A 35 -8.51 2.74 29.74
N GLU A 36 -7.45 3.55 29.77
CA GLU A 36 -6.96 4.20 31.00
C GLU A 36 -7.65 5.55 31.22
N GLU A 37 -7.73 6.39 30.18
CA GLU A 37 -8.29 7.75 30.27
C GLU A 37 -9.78 7.81 29.91
N GLY A 38 -10.35 6.75 29.35
CA GLY A 38 -11.74 6.71 28.90
C GLY A 38 -12.03 7.59 27.67
N THR A 39 -11.01 8.14 27.02
CA THR A 39 -11.16 8.96 25.81
C THR A 39 -11.58 8.08 24.63
N VAL A 40 -12.58 8.55 23.87
CA VAL A 40 -13.09 7.88 22.67
C VAL A 40 -12.91 8.79 21.48
N ILE A 41 -12.24 8.28 20.45
CA ILE A 41 -12.07 8.96 19.16
C ILE A 41 -12.87 8.20 18.11
N GLU A 42 -13.88 8.83 17.54
CA GLU A 42 -14.71 8.26 16.48
C GLU A 42 -14.00 8.34 15.12
N LEU A 43 -13.82 7.19 14.48
CA LEU A 43 -13.09 7.09 13.21
C LEU A 43 -13.90 7.56 12.01
N GLN A 44 -15.21 7.36 12.01
CA GLN A 44 -16.10 7.73 10.89
C GLN A 44 -15.96 9.21 10.54
N ASN A 45 -16.13 10.07 11.54
CA ASN A 45 -16.06 11.52 11.36
C ASN A 45 -14.66 11.97 10.92
N LEU A 46 -13.60 11.42 11.52
CA LEU A 46 -12.23 11.72 11.13
C LEU A 46 -11.92 11.30 9.68
N VAL A 47 -12.28 10.08 9.31
CA VAL A 47 -12.02 9.56 7.95
C VAL A 47 -12.84 10.33 6.93
N LYS A 48 -14.11 10.65 7.23
CA LYS A 48 -14.99 11.44 6.36
C LYS A 48 -14.43 12.84 6.12
N GLU A 49 -13.98 13.53 7.18
CA GLU A 49 -13.36 14.85 7.07
C GLU A 49 -12.03 14.81 6.33
N ALA A 50 -11.20 13.82 6.62
CA ALA A 50 -9.90 13.64 5.94
C ALA A 50 -10.09 13.37 4.44
N LEU A 51 -10.98 12.45 4.07
CA LEU A 51 -11.26 12.14 2.67
C LEU A 51 -11.89 13.32 1.93
N ARG A 52 -12.78 14.08 2.59
CA ARG A 52 -13.41 15.27 2.01
C ARG A 52 -12.41 16.41 1.79
N SER A 53 -11.49 16.62 2.73
CA SER A 53 -10.49 17.68 2.68
C SER A 53 -9.33 17.38 1.71
N ASN A 54 -9.19 16.15 1.23
CA ASN A 54 -8.12 15.74 0.31
C ASN A 54 -8.34 16.20 -1.14
N SER A 55 -8.49 17.50 -1.36
CA SER A 55 -8.64 18.10 -2.70
C SER A 55 -7.42 17.87 -3.61
N GLY A 56 -6.23 17.69 -3.01
CA GLY A 56 -4.96 17.53 -3.75
C GLY A 56 -4.56 16.09 -4.08
N ARG A 57 -5.42 15.08 -3.84
CA ARG A 57 -5.09 13.65 -4.00
C ARG A 57 -3.78 13.25 -3.31
N LYS A 58 -3.54 13.80 -2.12
CA LYS A 58 -2.36 13.47 -1.31
C LYS A 58 -2.42 12.02 -0.87
N ASN A 59 -1.27 11.36 -0.80
CA ASN A 59 -1.16 9.97 -0.35
C ASN A 59 -1.23 9.84 1.18
N CYS A 60 -0.91 10.92 1.91
CA CYS A 60 -0.94 10.99 3.37
C CYS A 60 -1.67 12.25 3.84
N ILE A 61 -2.41 12.10 4.95
CA ILE A 61 -3.14 13.17 5.61
C ILE A 61 -2.76 13.10 7.10
N SER A 62 -1.99 14.07 7.56
CA SER A 62 -1.66 14.20 8.99
C SER A 62 -2.75 14.99 9.67
N LEU A 63 -3.44 14.39 10.63
CA LEU A 63 -4.26 15.08 11.63
C LEU A 63 -3.39 15.30 12.89
N LYS A 64 -3.96 15.90 13.95
CA LYS A 64 -3.21 16.17 15.19
C LYS A 64 -2.64 14.90 15.83
N ASP A 65 -3.50 13.90 16.02
CA ASP A 65 -3.15 12.69 16.78
C ASP A 65 -3.10 11.42 15.91
N ILE A 66 -3.59 11.51 14.67
CA ILE A 66 -3.71 10.37 13.74
C ILE A 66 -3.19 10.78 12.36
N THR A 67 -2.35 9.94 11.76
CA THR A 67 -1.97 10.04 10.35
C THR A 67 -2.70 8.98 9.55
N ILE A 68 -3.34 9.42 8.46
CA ILE A 68 -4.07 8.58 7.53
C ILE A 68 -3.24 8.42 6.24
N TYR A 69 -2.87 7.20 5.92
CA TYR A 69 -2.22 6.83 4.67
C TYR A 69 -3.26 6.19 3.74
N LEU A 70 -3.47 6.78 2.56
CA LEU A 70 -4.51 6.30 1.64
C LEU A 70 -4.09 5.08 0.82
N ASN A 71 -2.77 4.85 0.66
CA ASN A 71 -2.23 3.81 -0.22
C ASN A 71 -1.39 2.77 0.50
N LYS A 72 -0.19 3.14 0.96
CA LYS A 72 0.70 2.25 1.72
C LYS A 72 1.33 3.09 2.86
N PRO A 73 1.38 2.57 4.10
CA PRO A 73 2.09 3.23 5.18
C PRO A 73 3.61 3.11 4.95
N PRO A 74 4.44 3.89 5.65
CA PRO A 74 5.90 3.73 5.62
C PRO A 74 6.31 2.34 6.12
N ALA A 75 7.47 1.83 5.67
CA ALA A 75 8.02 0.52 6.06
C ALA A 75 8.66 0.54 7.47
N THR A 76 7.93 1.06 8.45
CA THR A 76 8.34 1.08 9.85
C THR A 76 7.88 -0.18 10.59
N SER A 77 8.47 -0.42 11.76
CA SER A 77 8.02 -1.44 12.72
C SER A 77 6.81 -0.98 13.54
N GLU A 78 6.27 0.20 13.25
CA GLU A 78 5.12 0.75 13.92
C GLU A 78 3.84 0.00 13.53
N LEU A 79 2.87 0.03 14.44
CA LEU A 79 1.56 -0.59 14.25
C LEU A 79 0.62 0.37 13.56
N PHE A 80 -0.05 -0.13 12.53
CA PHE A 80 -1.06 0.58 11.78
C PHE A 80 -2.36 -0.22 11.77
N LEU A 81 -3.48 0.48 11.83
CA LEU A 81 -4.79 -0.12 11.61
C LEU A 81 -5.10 -0.13 10.11
N ALA A 82 -5.15 -1.32 9.51
CA ALA A 82 -5.64 -1.51 8.15
C ALA A 82 -7.17 -1.42 8.15
N TYR A 83 -7.67 -0.32 7.62
CA TYR A 83 -9.07 0.07 7.71
C TYR A 83 -9.69 0.19 6.31
N THR A 84 -10.87 -0.37 6.09
CA THR A 84 -11.56 -0.26 4.79
C THR A 84 -12.81 0.59 4.96
N PRO A 85 -12.75 1.89 4.65
CA PRO A 85 -13.86 2.80 4.90
C PRO A 85 -15.11 2.38 4.11
N ASN A 86 -16.25 2.28 4.78
CA ASN A 86 -17.53 2.02 4.13
C ASN A 86 -18.18 3.35 3.72
N HIS A 87 -18.61 3.48 2.46
CA HIS A 87 -19.21 4.70 1.90
C HIS A 87 -18.43 5.99 2.30
N ASN A 88 -17.10 5.99 2.11
CA ASN A 88 -16.20 7.10 2.48
C ASN A 88 -16.27 7.50 3.97
N GLY A 89 -16.45 6.52 4.85
CA GLY A 89 -16.53 6.75 6.31
C GLY A 89 -17.91 7.20 6.79
N LYS A 90 -18.94 7.15 5.94
CA LYS A 90 -20.32 7.42 6.36
C LYS A 90 -20.89 6.30 7.25
N HIS A 91 -20.42 5.07 7.04
CA HIS A 91 -20.88 3.91 7.77
C HIS A 91 -19.71 3.18 8.44
N PRO A 92 -19.97 2.40 9.50
CA PRO A 92 -18.98 1.50 10.07
C PRO A 92 -18.49 0.49 9.06
N THR A 93 -17.29 0.00 9.34
CA THR A 93 -16.66 -1.03 8.54
C THR A 93 -17.40 -2.35 8.65
N GLU A 94 -17.76 -2.90 7.50
CA GLU A 94 -18.31 -4.26 7.39
C GLU A 94 -17.23 -5.31 7.70
N ILE A 95 -16.01 -5.05 7.22
CA ILE A 95 -14.83 -5.90 7.41
C ILE A 95 -14.14 -5.48 8.70
N GLU A 96 -13.87 -6.44 9.59
CA GLU A 96 -13.08 -6.17 10.80
C GLU A 96 -11.66 -5.69 10.44
N PRO A 97 -11.26 -4.51 10.93
CA PRO A 97 -9.94 -3.97 10.64
C PRO A 97 -8.85 -4.76 11.37
N LYS A 98 -7.71 -4.88 10.72
CA LYS A 98 -6.57 -5.64 11.23
C LYS A 98 -5.46 -4.70 11.62
N VAL A 99 -4.84 -4.95 12.77
CA VAL A 99 -3.60 -4.26 13.15
C VAL A 99 -2.45 -4.98 12.46
N ILE A 100 -1.65 -4.24 11.71
CA ILE A 100 -0.51 -4.74 10.94
C ILE A 100 0.70 -3.84 11.14
N THR A 101 1.89 -4.34 10.84
CA THR A 101 3.09 -3.50 10.81
C THR A 101 3.27 -2.84 9.45
N GLY A 102 3.96 -1.69 9.43
CA GLY A 102 4.27 -0.98 8.18
C GLY A 102 5.03 -1.85 7.16
N ARG A 103 5.96 -2.68 7.65
CA ARG A 103 6.70 -3.66 6.84
C ARG A 103 5.80 -4.72 6.19
N GLU A 104 4.81 -5.25 6.92
CA GLU A 104 3.85 -6.22 6.39
C GLU A 104 2.92 -5.60 5.35
N ALA A 105 2.57 -4.32 5.51
CA ALA A 105 1.73 -3.60 4.56
C ALA A 105 2.44 -3.35 3.21
N GLN A 106 3.77 -3.20 3.24
CA GLN A 106 4.58 -2.93 2.06
C GLN A 106 5.04 -4.18 1.30
N LYS A 107 4.50 -5.37 1.59
CA LYS A 107 4.87 -6.63 0.91
C LYS A 107 5.16 -6.39 -0.58
N TYR A 108 6.40 -6.68 -0.96
CA TYR A 108 6.87 -6.56 -2.33
C TYR A 108 6.01 -7.46 -3.21
N ASP A 109 5.21 -6.85 -4.08
CA ASP A 109 4.48 -7.57 -5.13
C ASP A 109 5.30 -7.45 -6.42
N PRO A 110 6.00 -8.52 -6.84
CA PRO A 110 6.80 -8.50 -8.06
C PRO A 110 6.00 -8.00 -9.26
N LYS A 111 4.69 -8.33 -9.32
CA LYS A 111 3.81 -7.96 -10.44
C LYS A 111 3.55 -6.45 -10.53
N GLN A 112 3.60 -5.73 -9.41
CA GLN A 112 3.42 -4.26 -9.38
C GLN A 112 4.74 -3.51 -9.57
N HIS A 113 5.87 -4.16 -9.29
CA HIS A 113 7.20 -3.55 -9.36
C HIS A 113 7.94 -3.84 -10.68
N THR A 114 7.45 -4.80 -11.48
CA THR A 114 7.94 -5.05 -12.82
C THR A 114 7.18 -4.16 -13.81
N SER A 115 7.76 -3.02 -14.19
CA SER A 115 7.32 -2.34 -15.42
C SER A 115 7.74 -3.18 -16.63
N TYR A 116 6.92 -3.20 -17.68
CA TYR A 116 7.27 -3.86 -18.93
C TYR A 116 8.66 -3.38 -19.41
N GLY A 117 9.63 -4.31 -19.52
CA GLY A 117 11.02 -4.03 -19.92
C GLY A 117 12.06 -3.93 -18.79
N SER A 118 11.67 -3.93 -17.51
CA SER A 118 12.61 -3.76 -16.38
C SER A 118 13.46 -4.99 -16.02
N PHE A 119 13.13 -6.17 -16.55
CA PHE A 119 13.87 -7.41 -16.27
C PHE A 119 15.27 -7.47 -16.90
N TRP A 120 15.53 -6.70 -17.97
CA TRP A 120 16.85 -6.71 -18.63
C TRP A 120 17.90 -5.86 -17.89
N TYR A 121 17.48 -4.99 -16.97
CA TYR A 121 18.38 -4.09 -16.24
C TYR A 121 18.88 -4.67 -14.91
N GLN A 122 18.17 -5.63 -14.32
CA GLN A 122 18.70 -6.36 -13.19
C GLN A 122 19.77 -7.32 -13.73
N GLN A 123 21.03 -7.06 -13.36
CA GLN A 123 22.16 -7.94 -13.64
C GLN A 123 21.83 -9.35 -13.14
N ILE A 124 21.31 -10.20 -14.02
CA ILE A 124 21.32 -11.63 -13.83
C ILE A 124 22.81 -11.97 -13.78
N HIS A 125 23.32 -12.34 -12.61
CA HIS A 125 24.66 -12.91 -12.51
C HIS A 125 24.67 -14.22 -13.29
N LEU A 126 24.99 -14.14 -14.57
CA LEU A 126 25.17 -15.30 -15.43
C LEU A 126 26.38 -16.10 -14.93
N SER A 127 26.26 -17.42 -14.90
CA SER A 127 27.41 -18.29 -14.65
C SER A 127 28.46 -18.09 -15.73
N ALA A 128 29.73 -18.35 -15.41
CA ALA A 128 30.85 -18.18 -16.34
C ALA A 128 30.61 -18.94 -17.68
N ASP A 129 30.06 -20.15 -17.61
CA ASP A 129 29.75 -20.97 -18.79
C ASP A 129 28.72 -20.29 -19.71
N LYS A 130 27.72 -19.61 -19.12
CA LYS A 130 26.69 -18.90 -19.88
C LYS A 130 27.20 -17.59 -20.47
N GLN A 131 28.17 -16.95 -19.81
CA GLN A 131 28.84 -15.77 -20.37
C GLN A 131 29.67 -16.15 -21.60
N LEU A 132 30.41 -17.25 -21.53
CA LEU A 132 31.19 -17.77 -22.66
C LEU A 132 30.29 -18.15 -23.85
N GLU A 133 29.17 -18.84 -23.60
CA GLU A 133 28.21 -19.20 -24.67
C GLU A 133 27.64 -17.95 -25.38
N ILE A 134 27.41 -16.87 -24.62
CA ILE A 134 26.91 -15.61 -25.18
C ILE A 134 28.00 -14.90 -25.99
N GLU A 135 29.24 -14.86 -25.49
CA GLU A 135 30.39 -14.28 -26.21
C GLU A 135 30.64 -14.99 -27.54
N GLU A 136 30.56 -16.32 -27.55
CA GLU A 136 30.70 -17.13 -28.77
C GLU A 136 29.61 -16.77 -29.79
N LYS A 137 28.33 -16.78 -29.39
CA LYS A 137 27.20 -16.41 -30.27
C LYS A 137 27.26 -14.96 -30.76
N MET A 138 27.72 -14.03 -29.93
CA MET A 138 27.93 -12.64 -30.34
C MET A 138 29.06 -12.52 -31.38
N SER A 139 30.14 -13.29 -31.21
CA SER A 139 31.25 -13.31 -32.15
C SER A 139 30.84 -13.88 -33.51
N GLU A 140 30.03 -14.94 -33.54
CA GLU A 140 29.45 -15.53 -34.75
C GLU A 140 28.53 -14.55 -35.48
N GLN A 141 27.61 -13.89 -34.77
CA GLN A 141 26.75 -12.86 -35.37
C GLN A 141 27.56 -11.71 -35.96
N LYS A 142 28.63 -11.30 -35.28
CA LYS A 142 29.52 -10.24 -35.76
C LYS A 142 30.29 -10.67 -37.00
N ALA A 143 30.74 -11.91 -37.08
CA ALA A 143 31.37 -12.48 -38.27
C ALA A 143 30.38 -12.56 -39.44
N ASN A 144 29.16 -13.04 -39.19
CA ASN A 144 28.08 -13.11 -40.19
C ASN A 144 27.72 -11.71 -40.74
N ARG A 145 27.61 -10.69 -39.87
CA ARG A 145 27.35 -9.29 -40.28
C ARG A 145 28.50 -8.67 -41.08
N ARG A 146 29.73 -9.16 -40.91
CA ARG A 146 30.92 -8.67 -41.62
C ARG A 146 31.12 -9.34 -42.97
N HIS A 147 30.39 -10.42 -43.26
CA HIS A 147 30.44 -11.07 -44.55
C HIS A 147 29.71 -10.20 -45.58
N ILE A 148 30.45 -9.63 -46.54
CA ILE A 148 29.90 -8.88 -47.68
C ILE A 148 29.80 -9.85 -48.86
N GLY A 149 28.59 -10.35 -49.09
CA GLY A 149 28.22 -11.27 -50.17
C GLY A 149 26.84 -11.83 -49.86
N ASP A 150 25.95 -11.86 -50.86
CA ASP A 150 24.51 -12.15 -50.74
C ASP A 150 24.18 -13.14 -49.61
N SER A 151 23.67 -12.60 -48.49
CA SER A 151 23.12 -13.42 -47.42
C SER A 151 21.79 -13.99 -47.93
N PRO A 152 21.61 -15.32 -48.04
CA PRO A 152 20.33 -15.90 -48.43
C PRO A 152 19.33 -15.91 -47.27
N MET A 153 19.73 -15.46 -46.08
CA MET A 153 18.87 -15.35 -44.90
C MET A 153 18.52 -13.89 -44.71
N SER A 154 17.59 -13.40 -45.53
CA SER A 154 16.78 -12.23 -45.16
C SER A 154 15.89 -12.64 -44.00
N THR A 155 16.11 -12.08 -42.82
CA THR A 155 15.00 -11.82 -41.89
C THR A 155 14.30 -10.54 -42.29
#